data_AF-A0AAW2P2V2-F1
#
_entry.id   AF-A0AAW2P2V2-F1
#
_cell.length_a   1.000
_cell.length_b   1.000
_cell.length_c   1.000
_cell.angle_alpha   90.00
_cell.angle_beta   90.00
_cell.angle_gamma   90.00
#
_symmetry.space_group_name_H-M   'P 1'
#
loop_
_entity.id
_entity.type
_entity.pdbx_description
1 polymer ?
#
loop_
_entity_poly.entity_id
_entity_poly.type
_entity_poly.pdbx_seq_one_letter_code
_entity_poly.pdbx_strand_id
1 'polypeptide(L)'
;MRGCNNMCSFCIVPFTRGRERSRPVESIVREVAELWKEGVKEVTLLGQNVNSYNDTSAMEEVESGVNWKYSDGFSSMCKVKNMGLRFADLLDRLATEFPEMRFRYTSPHPKDFPDELLYVMRQI
;
A
#
# COMPACT_ATOMS: atom_id res chain seq x y z
N MET A 1 -5.44 -6.72 1.30
CA MET A 1 -4.33 -6.95 2.25
C MET A 1 -4.90 -7.54 3.54
N ARG A 2 -4.14 -8.29 4.35
CA ARG A 2 -4.60 -8.81 5.66
C ARG A 2 -3.53 -8.64 6.73
N GLY A 3 -3.95 -8.62 8.00
CA GLY A 3 -3.06 -8.38 9.15
C GLY A 3 -2.65 -6.92 9.29
N CYS A 4 -1.85 -6.62 10.31
CA CYS A 4 -1.27 -5.29 10.54
C CYS A 4 -0.01 -5.44 11.40
N ASN A 5 1.07 -4.75 11.04
CA ASN A 5 2.31 -4.73 11.81
C ASN A 5 2.40 -3.55 12.80
N ASN A 6 1.32 -2.77 12.95
CA ASN A 6 1.28 -1.63 13.88
C ASN A 6 0.90 -2.12 15.27
N MET A 7 1.81 -1.92 16.23
CA MET A 7 1.60 -2.26 17.64
C MET A 7 0.92 -1.10 18.38
N CYS A 8 -0.28 -0.72 17.95
CA CYS A 8 -1.05 0.32 18.63
C CYS A 8 -1.57 -0.21 19.97
N SER A 9 -1.50 0.61 21.01
CA SER A 9 -1.85 0.25 22.40
C SER A 9 -3.28 -0.31 22.57
N PHE A 10 -4.21 0.09 21.70
CA PHE A 10 -5.62 -0.32 21.72
C PHE A 10 -5.97 -1.40 20.70
N CYS A 11 -5.06 -1.79 19.80
CA CYS A 11 -5.40 -2.58 18.62
C CYS A 11 -5.17 -4.08 18.82
N ILE A 12 -6.23 -4.88 18.71
CA ILE A 12 -6.17 -6.35 18.80
C ILE A 12 -5.77 -7.05 17.49
N VAL A 13 -5.73 -6.30 16.38
CA VAL A 13 -5.54 -6.84 15.02
C VAL A 13 -4.25 -7.65 14.88
N PRO A 14 -3.07 -7.23 15.41
CA PRO A 14 -1.85 -8.01 15.27
C PRO A 14 -1.95 -9.44 15.85
N PHE A 15 -2.78 -9.62 16.87
CA PHE A 15 -2.96 -10.91 17.56
C PHE A 15 -4.04 -11.79 16.92
N THR A 16 -5.07 -11.18 16.34
CA THR A 16 -6.24 -11.90 15.79
C THR A 16 -6.15 -12.14 14.29
N ARG A 17 -5.57 -11.22 13.53
CA ARG A 17 -5.40 -11.32 12.07
C ARG A 17 -3.97 -11.60 11.64
N GLY A 18 -3.04 -11.63 12.60
CA GLY A 18 -1.62 -11.89 12.38
C GLY A 18 -0.87 -10.72 11.72
N ARG A 19 0.36 -11.03 11.30
CA ARG A 19 1.25 -10.08 10.61
C ARG A 19 0.69 -9.68 9.26
N GLU A 20 1.06 -8.49 8.84
CA GLU A 20 0.64 -7.91 7.58
C GLU A 20 1.11 -8.73 6.37
N ARG A 21 0.23 -8.84 5.38
CA ARG A 21 0.48 -9.47 4.08
C ARG A 21 -0.19 -8.66 2.97
N SER A 22 0.64 -8.20 2.04
CA SER A 22 0.22 -7.53 0.81
C SER A 22 -0.20 -8.56 -0.24
N ARG A 23 -1.12 -8.17 -1.12
CA ARG A 23 -1.42 -8.94 -2.34
C ARG A 23 -0.41 -8.54 -3.44
N PRO A 24 -0.09 -9.42 -4.39
CA PRO A 24 0.67 -9.04 -5.57
C PRO A 24 0.05 -7.88 -6.33
N VAL A 25 0.86 -6.94 -6.83
CA VAL A 25 0.40 -5.78 -7.60
C VAL A 25 -0.39 -6.22 -8.82
N GLU A 26 0.12 -7.19 -9.58
CA GLU A 26 -0.53 -7.72 -10.78
C GLU A 26 -1.92 -8.28 -10.49
N SER A 27 -2.12 -8.87 -9.30
CA SER A 27 -3.44 -9.36 -8.90
C SER A 27 -4.44 -8.23 -8.67
N ILE A 28 -3.99 -7.08 -8.14
CA ILE A 28 -4.85 -5.92 -7.89
C ILE A 28 -5.16 -5.23 -9.21
N VAL A 29 -4.13 -4.99 -10.03
CA VAL A 29 -4.26 -4.35 -11.35
C VAL A 29 -5.25 -5.13 -12.23
N ARG A 30 -5.17 -6.48 -12.25
CA ARG A 30 -6.13 -7.30 -13.01
C ARG A 30 -7.57 -7.13 -12.55
N GLU A 31 -7.81 -7.14 -11.25
CA GLU A 31 -9.15 -6.94 -10.66
C GLU A 31 -9.69 -5.55 -11.00
N VAL A 32 -8.83 -4.53 -10.94
CA VAL A 32 -9.18 -3.17 -11.34
C VAL A 32 -9.48 -3.08 -12.85
N ALA A 33 -8.72 -3.78 -13.69
CA ALA A 33 -8.94 -3.84 -15.14
C ALA A 33 -10.29 -4.49 -15.49
N GLU A 34 -10.72 -5.50 -14.74
CA GLU A 34 -12.04 -6.11 -14.89
C GLU A 34 -13.15 -5.11 -14.55
N LEU A 35 -13.04 -4.42 -13.40
CA LEU A 35 -14.00 -3.37 -13.00
C LEU A 35 -14.06 -2.20 -14.00
N TRP A 36 -12.90 -1.80 -14.55
CA TRP A 36 -12.84 -0.79 -15.60
C TRP A 36 -13.63 -1.22 -16.83
N LYS A 37 -13.46 -2.46 -17.29
CA LYS A 37 -14.17 -3.00 -18.46
C LYS A 37 -15.68 -3.06 -18.24
N GLU A 38 -16.11 -3.28 -17.01
CA GLU A 38 -17.52 -3.22 -16.61
C GLU A 38 -18.07 -1.78 -16.52
N GLY A 39 -17.23 -0.76 -16.71
CA GLY A 39 -17.62 0.64 -16.70
C GLY A 39 -17.70 1.26 -15.30
N VAL A 40 -17.10 0.61 -14.29
CA VAL A 40 -16.97 1.18 -12.94
C VAL A 40 -16.11 2.44 -13.00
N LYS A 41 -16.58 3.52 -12.35
CA LYS A 41 -15.90 4.83 -12.35
C LYS A 41 -15.15 5.15 -11.07
N GLU A 42 -15.36 4.39 -9.99
CA GLU A 42 -14.67 4.60 -8.72
C GLU A 42 -14.30 3.25 -8.08
N VAL A 43 -13.05 3.12 -7.64
CA VAL A 43 -12.55 1.96 -6.89
C VAL A 43 -11.98 2.44 -5.56
N THR A 44 -12.35 1.75 -4.48
CA THR A 44 -11.79 1.99 -3.14
C THR A 44 -10.85 0.87 -2.73
N LEU A 45 -9.58 1.18 -2.52
CA LEU A 45 -8.57 0.28 -1.99
C LEU A 45 -8.76 0.12 -0.46
N LEU A 46 -8.84 -1.13 -0.01
CA LEU A 46 -9.11 -1.48 1.38
C LEU A 46 -7.98 -2.29 2.01
N GLY A 47 -7.65 -1.95 3.27
CA GLY A 47 -6.69 -2.63 4.11
C GLY A 47 -6.86 -2.26 5.57
N GLN A 48 -6.25 -3.02 6.49
CA GLN A 48 -6.21 -2.64 7.91
C GLN A 48 -5.28 -1.44 8.14
N ASN A 49 -4.15 -1.46 7.43
CA ASN A 49 -3.27 -0.33 7.20
C ASN A 49 -2.99 -0.35 5.70
N VAL A 50 -3.62 0.56 4.94
CA VAL A 50 -3.59 0.47 3.47
C VAL A 50 -2.28 0.99 2.89
N ASN A 51 -1.72 2.03 3.49
CA ASN A 51 -0.50 2.72 3.03
C ASN A 51 0.80 2.07 3.51
N SER A 52 0.74 0.98 4.30
CA SER A 52 1.89 0.10 4.55
C SER A 52 2.07 -1.00 3.48
N TYR A 53 1.32 -0.93 2.38
CA TYR A 53 1.43 -1.88 1.27
C TYR A 53 2.88 -2.03 0.81
N ASN A 54 3.29 -3.29 0.70
CA ASN A 54 4.62 -3.72 0.33
C ASN A 54 4.53 -5.09 -0.34
N ASP A 55 4.57 -5.12 -1.66
CA ASP A 55 4.52 -6.34 -2.44
C ASP A 55 5.91 -6.84 -2.81
N THR A 56 6.31 -7.94 -2.20
CA THR A 56 7.61 -8.57 -2.39
C THR A 56 7.57 -9.72 -3.40
N SER A 57 6.49 -9.87 -4.18
CA SER A 57 6.32 -11.00 -5.10
C SER A 57 7.01 -10.83 -6.45
N ALA A 58 7.24 -9.60 -6.90
CA ALA A 58 7.70 -9.29 -8.26
C ALA A 58 9.21 -9.03 -8.41
N MET A 59 10.02 -9.05 -7.33
CA MET A 59 11.46 -8.72 -7.43
C MET A 59 12.38 -9.74 -6.75
N GLU A 60 13.38 -10.17 -7.52
CA GLU A 60 14.68 -10.70 -7.08
C GLU A 60 15.51 -9.53 -6.51
N GLU A 61 16.19 -9.76 -5.37
CA GLU A 61 17.20 -8.90 -4.72
C GLU A 61 17.12 -7.38 -4.98
N VAL A 62 16.37 -6.65 -4.15
CA VAL A 62 16.46 -5.18 -4.11
C VAL A 62 17.80 -4.75 -3.50
N GLU A 63 18.47 -3.82 -4.18
CA GLU A 63 19.70 -3.16 -3.72
C GLU A 63 19.61 -2.79 -2.24
N SER A 64 20.60 -3.25 -1.48
CA SER A 64 20.78 -3.01 -0.05
C SER A 64 21.09 -1.52 0.20
N GLY A 65 20.12 -0.63 0.04
CA GLY A 65 20.38 0.81 0.11
C GLY A 65 19.19 1.70 0.47
N VAL A 66 17.96 1.32 0.12
CA VAL A 66 16.79 2.18 0.37
C VAL A 66 16.04 1.70 1.60
N ASN A 67 16.24 2.41 2.71
CA ASN A 67 15.56 2.14 3.97
C ASN A 67 14.08 2.56 3.87
N TRP A 68 13.16 1.80 4.49
CA TRP A 68 11.75 2.21 4.57
C TRP A 68 11.63 3.58 5.25
N LYS A 69 11.23 4.61 4.50
CA LYS A 69 11.08 5.97 5.02
C LYS A 69 9.69 6.14 5.64
N TYR A 70 9.65 6.32 6.96
CA TYR A 70 8.45 6.75 7.66
C TYR A 70 8.27 8.27 7.56
N SER A 71 7.06 8.74 7.83
CA SER A 71 6.80 10.16 8.05
C SER A 71 7.61 10.70 9.23
N ASP A 72 7.93 11.98 9.19
CA ASP A 72 8.75 12.62 10.23
C ASP A 72 8.15 12.44 11.63
N GLY A 73 9.02 12.14 12.61
CA GLY A 73 8.62 11.87 13.98
C GLY A 73 8.09 10.46 14.25
N PHE A 74 8.00 9.60 13.23
CA PHE A 74 7.59 8.21 13.40
C PHE A 74 8.75 7.23 13.31
N SER A 75 8.61 6.13 14.04
CA SER A 75 9.47 4.97 13.97
C SER A 75 8.63 3.70 14.11
N SER A 76 9.20 2.55 13.75
CA SER A 76 8.55 1.27 13.98
C SER A 76 9.49 0.26 14.60
N MET A 77 8.97 -0.49 15.57
CA MET A 77 9.65 -1.66 16.12
C MET A 77 9.74 -2.79 15.09
N CYS A 78 8.73 -2.90 14.22
CA CYS A 78 8.68 -3.91 13.17
C CYS A 78 9.43 -3.39 11.94
N LYS A 79 10.66 -3.89 11.75
CA LYS A 79 11.44 -3.59 10.55
C LYS A 79 10.88 -4.33 9.34
N VAL A 80 10.75 -3.61 8.23
CA VAL A 80 10.45 -4.20 6.92
C VAL A 80 11.70 -4.95 6.47
N LYS A 81 11.61 -6.28 6.31
CA LYS A 81 12.76 -7.13 5.97
C LYS A 81 13.12 -7.05 4.49
N ASN A 82 12.10 -7.09 3.63
CA ASN A 82 12.24 -7.07 2.19
C ASN A 82 11.41 -5.90 1.68
N MET A 83 12.07 -4.98 0.97
CA MET A 83 11.40 -3.90 0.26
C MET A 83 10.88 -4.46 -1.06
N GLY A 84 9.64 -4.13 -1.39
CA GLY A 84 9.02 -4.43 -2.67
C GLY A 84 8.24 -3.22 -3.16
N LEU A 85 7.27 -3.44 -4.05
CA LEU A 85 6.42 -2.35 -4.58
C LEU A 85 5.55 -1.78 -3.45
N ARG A 86 5.64 -0.47 -3.24
CA ARG A 86 4.94 0.22 -2.15
C ARG A 86 3.58 0.74 -2.60
N PHE A 87 2.84 1.29 -1.64
CA PHE A 87 1.52 1.86 -1.90
C PHE A 87 1.54 3.00 -2.91
N ALA A 88 2.58 3.86 -2.88
CA ALA A 88 2.75 4.94 -3.84
C ALA A 88 2.91 4.39 -5.28
N ASP A 89 3.77 3.38 -5.45
CA ASP A 89 3.99 2.70 -6.73
C ASP A 89 2.70 2.05 -7.26
N LEU A 90 1.91 1.42 -6.37
CA LEU A 90 0.62 0.85 -6.73
C LEU A 90 -0.37 1.93 -7.20
N LEU A 91 -0.48 3.05 -6.47
CA LEU A 91 -1.40 4.13 -6.84
C LEU A 91 -1.01 4.79 -8.16
N ASP A 92 0.28 5.06 -8.35
CA ASP A 92 0.81 5.67 -9.58
C ASP A 92 0.55 4.77 -10.80
N ARG A 93 0.81 3.46 -10.65
CA ARG A 93 0.51 2.47 -11.69
C ARG A 93 -0.98 2.40 -12.02
N LEU A 94 -1.84 2.35 -11.00
CA LEU A 94 -3.29 2.34 -11.20
C LEU A 94 -3.76 3.62 -11.90
N ALA A 95 -3.31 4.79 -11.47
CA ALA A 95 -3.68 6.07 -12.08
C ALA A 95 -3.22 6.18 -13.55
N THR A 96 -2.02 5.69 -13.85
CA THR A 96 -1.45 5.70 -15.21
C THR A 96 -2.18 4.74 -16.14
N GLU A 97 -2.47 3.51 -15.69
CA GLU A 97 -3.17 2.51 -16.49
C GLU A 97 -4.66 2.84 -16.66
N PHE A 98 -5.24 3.55 -15.69
CA PHE A 98 -6.68 3.79 -15.58
C PHE A 98 -7.01 5.29 -15.36
N PRO A 99 -6.77 6.18 -16.35
CA PRO A 99 -6.83 7.64 -16.17
C PRO A 99 -8.24 8.23 -15.92
N GLU A 100 -9.32 7.56 -16.31
CA GLU A 100 -10.69 8.06 -16.09
C GLU A 100 -11.34 7.54 -14.80
N MET A 101 -10.65 6.66 -14.06
CA MET A 101 -11.20 6.01 -12.89
C MET A 101 -10.71 6.68 -11.63
N ARG A 102 -11.64 6.95 -10.71
CA ARG A 102 -11.32 7.57 -9.43
C ARG A 102 -10.85 6.52 -8.44
N PHE A 103 -9.67 6.73 -7.87
CA PHE A 103 -9.14 5.88 -6.80
C PHE A 103 -9.35 6.52 -5.44
N ARG A 104 -9.91 5.76 -4.51
CA ARG A 104 -10.00 6.09 -3.09
C ARG A 104 -9.29 5.03 -2.27
N TYR A 105 -8.95 5.36 -1.04
CA TYR A 105 -8.52 4.37 -0.06
C TYR A 105 -8.96 4.80 1.34
N THR A 106 -9.04 3.83 2.25
CA THR A 106 -9.40 4.07 3.65
C THR A 106 -8.48 3.34 4.60
N SER A 107 -8.50 3.73 5.87
CA SER A 107 -7.62 3.20 6.92
C SER A 107 -6.12 3.42 6.68
N PRO A 108 -5.67 4.63 6.29
CA PRO A 108 -4.25 4.91 6.30
C PRO A 108 -3.74 5.14 7.72
N HIS A 109 -2.47 4.82 7.96
CA HIS A 109 -1.78 5.16 9.20
C HIS A 109 -0.85 6.36 8.99
N PRO A 110 -0.85 7.37 9.88
CA PRO A 110 -0.02 8.59 9.72
C PRO A 110 1.47 8.33 9.54
N LYS A 111 2.00 7.27 10.15
CA LYS A 111 3.42 6.90 10.05
C LYS A 111 3.86 6.50 8.64
N ASP A 112 2.93 6.01 7.83
CA ASP A 112 3.19 5.41 6.50
C ASP A 112 2.79 6.41 5.39
N PHE A 113 2.97 7.71 5.64
CA PHE A 113 2.72 8.80 4.70
C PHE A 113 4.04 9.51 4.33
N PRO A 114 4.94 8.87 3.57
CA PRO A 114 6.12 9.56 3.08
C PRO A 114 5.72 10.63 2.04
N ASP A 115 6.59 11.63 1.86
CA ASP A 115 6.35 12.76 0.93
C ASP A 115 6.01 12.29 -0.49
N GLU A 116 6.63 11.18 -0.92
CA GLU A 116 6.37 10.53 -2.20
C GLU A 116 4.90 10.16 -2.40
N LEU A 117 4.26 9.57 -1.38
CA LEU A 117 2.83 9.25 -1.45
C LEU A 117 2.00 10.54 -1.58
N LEU A 118 2.39 11.61 -0.90
CA LEU A 118 1.72 12.91 -1.00
C LEU A 118 1.87 13.53 -2.39
N TYR A 119 3.03 13.39 -3.02
CA TYR A 119 3.24 13.87 -4.39
C TYR A 119 2.39 13.11 -5.39
N VAL A 120 2.33 11.77 -5.27
CA VAL A 120 1.45 10.93 -6.09
C VAL A 120 -0.01 11.35 -5.92
N MET A 121 -0.51 11.49 -4.69
CA MET A 121 -1.88 11.93 -4.44
C MET A 121 -2.22 13.33 -4.96
N ARG A 122 -1.24 14.21 -5.14
CA ARG A 122 -1.44 15.53 -5.73
C ARG A 122 -1.62 15.45 -7.25
N GLN A 123 -1.03 14.44 -7.88
CA GLN A 123 -0.99 14.28 -9.34
C GLN A 123 -2.17 13.47 -9.90
N ILE A 124 -2.82 12.64 -9.07
CA ILE A 124 -3.98 11.80 -9.41
C ILE A 124 -5.29 12.52 -9.10
#